data_AF-A0A851LND3-F1
#
_entry.id   AF-A0A851LND3-F1
#
_cell.length_a   1.000
_cell.length_b   1.000
_cell.length_c   1.000
_cell.angle_alpha   90.00
_cell.angle_beta   90.00
_cell.angle_gamma   90.00
#
_symmetry.space_group_name_H-M   'P 1'
#
loop_
_entity.id
_entity.type
_entity.pdbx_description
1 polymer ?
#
loop_
_entity_poly.entity_id
_entity_poly.type
_entity_poly.pdbx_seq_one_letter_code
_entity_poly.pdbx_strand_id
1 'polypeptide(L)'
;ATTVVTEMDTFTASQTNSSTCDLYEHKDTARILLSVFYSFILILGVLGNAIALTVIFKNRKKMNSTTLYSTNLVFSDLLFCIALPTRIAYYALGFHWPFGEALCRITALLFYINTYAGVNFMTCLSIDRFFAVVHPFRYKIRRIKYAKGICIFIWFLVFSQTFPLLIQSMSQEEKERTTCMEYPNFEKIAHLPVILLAACLVGYLVPLGIILYCYSQISCKLFQTAKEN
;
A
#
# COMPACT_ATOMS: atom_id res chain seq x y z
N ALA A 1 42.16 -64.34 11.37
CA ALA A 1 43.20 -64.15 10.33
C ALA A 1 42.51 -64.35 8.98
N THR A 2 42.17 -63.26 8.26
CA THR A 2 42.81 -62.83 6.98
C THR A 2 42.56 -63.86 5.86
N THR A 3 41.97 -63.60 4.67
CA THR A 3 41.77 -62.41 3.81
C THR A 3 40.91 -62.85 2.60
N VAL A 4 40.19 -61.95 1.90
CA VAL A 4 40.20 -61.57 0.44
C VAL A 4 38.69 -61.60 0.02
N VAL A 5 38.04 -60.65 -0.69
CA VAL A 5 38.27 -60.01 -2.00
C VAL A 5 37.44 -58.71 -2.10
N THR A 6 38.07 -57.72 -2.73
CA THR A 6 37.60 -56.47 -3.38
C THR A 6 36.16 -56.40 -3.91
N GLU A 7 35.52 -55.24 -3.76
CA GLU A 7 35.06 -54.45 -4.93
C GLU A 7 34.92 -52.96 -4.58
N MET A 8 35.22 -52.15 -5.58
CA MET A 8 35.45 -50.71 -5.55
C MET A 8 34.26 -50.07 -6.27
N ASP A 9 33.41 -49.34 -5.55
CA ASP A 9 32.44 -48.44 -6.19
C ASP A 9 32.54 -47.06 -5.56
N THR A 10 33.31 -46.23 -6.24
CA THR A 10 33.24 -44.78 -6.20
C THR A 10 31.84 -44.32 -6.62
N PHE A 11 31.05 -43.81 -5.68
CA PHE A 11 29.93 -42.92 -6.01
C PHE A 11 30.15 -41.57 -5.35
N THR A 12 30.52 -40.62 -6.20
CA THR A 12 30.62 -39.18 -5.98
C THR A 12 29.46 -38.64 -5.15
N ALA A 13 29.78 -38.12 -3.96
CA ALA A 13 28.90 -37.21 -3.23
C ALA A 13 28.81 -35.90 -4.03
N SER A 14 27.78 -35.76 -4.85
CA SER A 14 27.39 -34.49 -5.43
C SER A 14 26.96 -33.56 -4.29
N GLN A 15 27.88 -32.68 -3.85
CA GLN A 15 27.51 -31.52 -3.04
C GLN A 15 26.58 -30.63 -3.87
N THR A 16 25.27 -30.83 -3.75
CA THR A 16 24.33 -29.74 -3.98
C THR A 16 24.58 -28.71 -2.89
N ASN A 17 25.28 -27.63 -3.25
CA ASN A 17 25.31 -26.40 -2.45
C ASN A 17 23.88 -25.85 -2.38
N SER A 18 23.07 -26.41 -1.48
CA SER A 18 21.82 -25.79 -1.06
C SER A 18 22.20 -24.61 -0.18
N SER A 19 22.47 -23.46 -0.79
CA SER A 19 22.48 -22.19 -0.09
C SER A 19 21.07 -21.97 0.48
N THR A 20 20.83 -22.46 1.69
CA THR A 20 19.66 -22.15 2.48
C THR A 20 19.70 -20.66 2.75
N CYS A 21 18.89 -19.87 2.02
CA CYS A 21 18.61 -18.50 2.41
C CYS A 21 17.90 -18.54 3.76
N ASP A 22 18.63 -18.26 4.83
CA ASP A 22 18.06 -18.21 6.15
C ASP A 22 17.24 -16.93 6.27
N LEU A 23 15.94 -17.03 5.98
CA LEU A 23 14.97 -15.92 6.00
C LEU A 23 14.97 -15.17 7.36
N TYR A 24 15.53 -15.80 8.40
CA TYR A 24 15.55 -15.30 9.78
C TYR A 24 16.87 -14.67 10.23
N GLU A 25 17.91 -14.58 9.39
CA GLU A 25 19.20 -14.00 9.76
C GLU A 25 19.08 -12.53 10.24
N HIS A 26 18.03 -11.82 9.82
CA HIS A 26 17.74 -10.44 10.20
C HIS A 26 16.43 -10.24 10.97
N LYS A 27 15.87 -11.30 11.56
CA LYS A 27 14.57 -11.25 12.24
C LYS A 27 14.52 -10.19 13.36
N ASP A 28 15.57 -10.08 14.17
CA ASP A 28 15.63 -9.13 15.29
C ASP A 28 15.78 -7.68 14.82
N THR A 29 16.64 -7.44 13.82
CA THR A 29 16.79 -6.12 13.20
C THR A 29 15.49 -5.67 12.54
N ALA A 30 14.85 -6.54 11.75
CA ALA A 30 13.59 -6.24 11.09
C ALA A 30 12.46 -5.97 12.10
N ARG A 31 12.38 -6.76 13.19
CA ARG A 31 11.44 -6.53 14.29
C ARG A 31 11.56 -5.12 14.86
N ILE A 32 12.76 -4.70 15.26
CA ILE A 32 12.98 -3.39 15.87
C ILE A 32 12.72 -2.29 14.84
N LEU A 33 13.33 -2.39 13.66
CA LEU A 33 13.27 -1.37 12.62
C LEU A 33 11.82 -1.13 12.17
N LEU A 34 11.07 -2.19 11.85
CA LEU A 34 9.68 -2.08 11.39
C LEU A 34 8.78 -1.56 12.51
N SER A 35 8.95 -2.01 13.75
CA SER A 35 8.15 -1.50 14.88
C SER A 35 8.34 0.01 15.07
N VAL A 36 9.59 0.49 15.05
CA VAL A 36 9.93 1.91 15.18
C VAL A 36 9.38 2.71 13.97
N PHE A 37 9.57 2.19 12.76
CA PHE A 37 9.11 2.83 11.53
C PHE A 37 7.58 3.02 11.52
N TYR A 38 6.81 1.98 11.81
CA TYR A 38 5.35 2.09 11.86
C TYR A 38 4.85 2.96 13.01
N SER A 39 5.58 2.99 14.15
CA SER A 39 5.27 3.92 15.25
C SER A 39 5.46 5.37 14.85
N PHE A 40 6.54 5.67 14.11
CA PHE A 40 6.78 7.00 13.58
C PHE A 40 5.72 7.42 12.55
N ILE A 41 5.36 6.52 11.63
CA ILE A 41 4.27 6.75 10.66
C ILE A 41 2.96 7.01 11.39
N LEU A 42 2.64 6.28 12.46
CA LEU A 42 1.42 6.49 13.23
C LEU A 42 1.37 7.91 13.81
N ILE A 43 2.46 8.37 14.44
CA ILE A 43 2.52 9.71 15.02
C ILE A 43 2.35 10.78 13.94
N LEU A 44 3.13 10.70 12.87
CA LEU A 44 3.03 11.67 11.76
C LEU A 44 1.68 11.62 11.07
N GLY A 45 1.15 10.41 10.86
CA GLY A 45 -0.13 10.17 10.22
C GLY A 45 -1.27 10.78 11.02
N VAL A 46 -1.33 10.53 12.33
CA VAL A 46 -2.37 11.11 13.19
C VAL A 46 -2.25 12.63 13.24
N LEU A 47 -1.06 13.17 13.50
CA LEU A 47 -0.86 14.62 13.61
C LEU A 47 -1.15 15.33 12.27
N GLY A 48 -0.55 14.86 11.18
CA GLY A 48 -0.70 15.44 9.85
C GLY A 48 -2.15 15.39 9.35
N ASN A 49 -2.82 14.26 9.51
CA ASN A 49 -4.22 14.12 9.09
C ASN A 49 -5.18 14.87 10.01
N ALA A 50 -4.90 15.00 11.32
CA ALA A 50 -5.69 15.85 12.21
C ALA A 50 -5.60 17.33 11.83
N ILE A 51 -4.41 17.82 11.46
CA ILE A 51 -4.21 19.18 10.96
C ILE A 51 -5.00 19.37 9.65
N ALA A 52 -4.85 18.45 8.69
CA ALA A 52 -5.57 18.50 7.43
C ALA A 52 -7.09 18.51 7.63
N LEU A 53 -7.61 17.64 8.50
CA LEU A 53 -9.02 17.57 8.86
C LEU A 53 -9.51 18.90 9.47
N THR A 54 -8.72 19.52 10.34
CA THR A 54 -9.03 20.81 10.95
C THR A 54 -9.14 21.92 9.90
N VAL A 55 -8.18 21.98 8.96
CA VAL A 55 -8.20 22.94 7.84
C VAL A 55 -9.40 22.71 6.93
N ILE A 56 -9.72 21.45 6.63
CA ILE A 56 -10.90 21.09 5.84
C ILE A 56 -12.17 21.52 6.56
N PHE A 57 -12.29 21.25 7.87
CA PHE A 57 -13.45 21.59 8.68
C PHE A 57 -13.70 23.10 8.73
N LYS A 58 -12.65 23.89 8.95
CA LYS A 58 -12.71 25.36 8.92
C LYS A 58 -13.18 25.90 7.56
N ASN A 59 -12.85 25.21 6.47
CA ASN A 59 -13.20 25.60 5.10
C ASN A 59 -14.49 24.94 4.56
N ARG A 60 -15.29 24.25 5.39
CA ARG A 60 -16.50 23.51 4.98
C ARG A 60 -17.52 24.36 4.22
N LYS A 61 -17.63 25.65 4.53
CA LYS A 61 -18.57 26.57 3.83
C LYS A 61 -18.22 26.78 2.35
N LYS A 62 -17.00 26.45 1.91
CA LYS A 62 -16.51 26.58 0.53
C LYS A 62 -16.12 25.21 -0.04
N MET A 63 -16.97 24.20 0.11
CA MET A 63 -16.70 22.87 -0.45
C MET A 63 -16.57 22.94 -1.97
N ASN A 64 -15.37 22.62 -2.47
CA ASN A 64 -15.08 22.44 -3.88
C ASN A 64 -14.54 21.02 -4.13
N SER A 65 -14.21 20.72 -5.37
CA SER A 65 -13.70 19.39 -5.77
C SER A 65 -12.39 19.04 -5.06
N THR A 66 -11.49 20.01 -4.88
CA THR A 66 -10.23 19.80 -4.15
C THR A 66 -10.48 19.38 -2.70
N THR A 67 -11.31 20.14 -1.97
CA THR A 67 -11.61 19.83 -0.55
C THR A 67 -12.29 18.47 -0.42
N LEU A 68 -13.11 18.07 -1.41
CA LEU A 68 -13.75 16.76 -1.42
C LEU A 68 -12.74 15.62 -1.60
N TYR A 69 -11.83 15.71 -2.57
CA TYR A 69 -10.77 14.71 -2.74
C TYR A 69 -9.85 14.64 -1.53
N SER A 70 -9.43 15.79 -0.99
CA SER A 70 -8.64 15.85 0.25
C SER A 70 -9.35 15.24 1.45
N THR A 71 -10.68 15.39 1.56
CA THR A 71 -11.45 14.77 2.65
C THR A 71 -11.43 13.24 2.54
N ASN A 72 -11.58 12.68 1.34
CA ASN A 72 -11.54 11.23 1.14
C ASN A 72 -10.14 10.65 1.37
N LEU A 73 -9.10 11.39 0.99
CA LEU A 73 -7.71 11.03 1.27
C LEU A 73 -7.43 10.99 2.79
N VAL A 74 -7.80 12.05 3.52
CA VAL A 74 -7.67 12.09 4.98
C VAL A 74 -8.45 10.94 5.63
N PHE A 75 -9.63 10.61 5.10
CA PHE A 75 -10.41 9.48 5.60
C PHE A 75 -9.69 8.14 5.40
N SER A 76 -9.07 7.88 4.24
CA SER A 76 -8.29 6.66 4.03
C SER A 76 -7.04 6.60 4.91
N ASP A 77 -6.35 7.73 5.09
CA ASP A 77 -5.16 7.78 5.94
C ASP A 77 -5.50 7.55 7.42
N LEU A 78 -6.63 8.06 7.91
CA LEU A 78 -7.09 7.79 9.28
C LEU A 78 -7.46 6.31 9.49
N LEU A 79 -8.11 5.69 8.50
CA LEU A 79 -8.37 4.25 8.50
C LEU A 79 -7.08 3.43 8.59
N PHE A 80 -6.04 3.85 7.87
CA PHE A 80 -4.71 3.25 7.97
C PHE A 80 -4.08 3.45 9.35
N CYS A 81 -4.15 4.66 9.92
CA CYS A 81 -3.66 4.94 11.27
C CYS A 81 -4.32 4.04 12.33
N ILE A 82 -5.60 3.69 12.18
CA ILE A 82 -6.28 2.75 13.09
C ILE A 82 -5.71 1.32 12.97
N ALA A 83 -5.23 0.92 11.79
CA ALA A 83 -4.63 -0.38 11.54
C ALA A 83 -3.15 -0.49 11.96
N LEU A 84 -2.44 0.65 12.11
CA LEU A 84 -1.02 0.66 12.46
C LEU A 84 -0.69 0.04 13.82
N PRO A 85 -1.44 0.28 14.93
CA PRO A 85 -1.16 -0.31 16.23
C PRO A 85 -1.11 -1.84 16.22
N THR A 86 -2.00 -2.51 15.49
CA THR A 86 -2.00 -3.98 15.40
C THR A 86 -0.76 -4.47 14.64
N ARG A 87 -0.31 -3.72 13.63
CA ARG A 87 0.92 -4.02 12.90
C ARG A 87 2.18 -3.77 13.73
N ILE A 88 2.20 -2.72 14.55
CA ILE A 88 3.29 -2.47 15.50
C ILE A 88 3.37 -3.61 16.52
N ALA A 89 2.23 -4.02 17.09
CA ALA A 89 2.16 -5.14 18.02
C ALA A 89 2.66 -6.45 17.39
N TYR A 90 2.30 -6.72 16.13
CA TYR A 90 2.77 -7.89 15.38
C TYR A 90 4.31 -7.97 15.30
N TYR A 91 4.97 -6.88 14.93
CA TYR A 91 6.44 -6.85 14.89
C TYR A 91 7.02 -6.90 16.29
N ALA A 92 6.46 -6.14 17.24
CA ALA A 92 6.89 -6.14 18.63
C ALA A 92 6.79 -7.52 19.30
N LEU A 93 5.86 -8.39 18.87
CA LEU A 93 5.71 -9.77 19.34
C LEU A 93 6.56 -10.79 18.55
N GLY A 94 7.50 -10.34 17.71
CA GLY A 94 8.39 -11.24 16.98
C GLY A 94 7.72 -11.95 15.80
N PHE A 95 6.89 -11.22 15.07
CA PHE A 95 6.11 -11.72 13.92
C PHE A 95 5.02 -12.72 14.33
N HIS A 96 4.51 -12.61 15.56
CA HIS A 96 3.40 -13.41 16.06
C HIS A 96 2.11 -12.58 16.08
N TRP A 97 1.03 -13.13 15.53
CA TRP A 97 -0.29 -12.52 15.41
C TRP A 97 -1.32 -13.21 16.32
N PRO A 98 -1.58 -12.69 17.54
CA PRO A 98 -2.51 -13.31 18.48
C PRO A 98 -3.98 -12.87 18.29
N PHE A 99 -4.25 -11.90 17.41
CA PHE A 99 -5.56 -11.23 17.31
C PHE A 99 -6.60 -11.99 16.46
N GLY A 100 -6.23 -13.17 15.94
CA GLY A 100 -7.08 -14.01 15.12
C GLY A 100 -7.22 -13.54 13.66
N GLU A 101 -7.78 -14.42 12.83
CA GLU A 101 -7.83 -14.26 11.37
C GLU A 101 -8.67 -13.05 10.92
N ALA A 102 -9.80 -12.79 11.58
CA ALA A 102 -10.70 -11.70 11.21
C ALA A 102 -10.00 -10.33 11.31
N LEU A 103 -9.27 -10.07 12.40
CA LEU A 103 -8.50 -8.84 12.55
C LEU A 103 -7.31 -8.78 11.59
N CYS A 104 -6.72 -9.93 11.24
CA CYS A 104 -5.66 -9.96 10.23
C CYS A 104 -6.18 -9.49 8.87
N ARG A 105 -7.33 -10.01 8.41
CA ARG A 105 -7.99 -9.58 7.18
C ARG A 105 -8.36 -8.11 7.21
N ILE A 106 -8.98 -7.63 8.31
CA ILE A 106 -9.34 -6.21 8.46
C ILE A 106 -8.11 -5.33 8.37
N THR A 107 -7.04 -5.68 9.07
CA THR A 107 -5.78 -4.91 9.04
C THR A 107 -5.21 -4.88 7.63
N ALA A 108 -5.21 -6.01 6.92
CA ALA A 108 -4.74 -6.09 5.54
C ALA A 108 -5.55 -5.16 4.63
N LEU A 109 -6.88 -5.24 4.72
CA LEU A 109 -7.78 -4.42 3.92
C LEU A 109 -7.54 -2.93 4.14
N LEU A 110 -7.39 -2.48 5.39
CA LEU A 110 -7.14 -1.06 5.68
C LEU A 110 -5.81 -0.58 5.06
N PHE A 111 -4.76 -1.41 5.08
CA PHE A 111 -3.48 -1.10 4.42
C PHE A 111 -3.62 -0.98 2.90
N TYR A 112 -4.28 -1.95 2.25
CA TYR A 112 -4.46 -1.92 0.80
C TYR A 112 -5.44 -0.84 0.36
N ILE A 113 -6.55 -0.64 1.07
CA ILE A 113 -7.50 0.45 0.82
C ILE A 113 -6.76 1.78 0.86
N ASN A 114 -5.94 2.04 1.88
CA ASN A 114 -5.20 3.28 1.96
C ASN A 114 -4.24 3.47 0.79
N THR A 115 -3.53 2.41 0.41
CA THR A 115 -2.57 2.44 -0.70
C THR A 115 -3.28 2.78 -2.03
N TYR A 116 -4.36 2.08 -2.36
CA TYR A 116 -5.10 2.29 -3.61
C TYR A 116 -5.93 3.57 -3.60
N ALA A 117 -6.66 3.87 -2.52
CA ALA A 117 -7.43 5.10 -2.40
C ALA A 117 -6.49 6.31 -2.43
N GLY A 118 -5.38 6.25 -1.68
CA GLY A 118 -4.38 7.31 -1.60
C GLY A 118 -3.83 7.71 -2.96
N VAL A 119 -3.34 6.75 -3.76
CA VAL A 119 -2.78 7.05 -5.09
C VAL A 119 -3.85 7.59 -6.06
N ASN A 120 -5.07 7.05 -6.03
CA ASN A 120 -6.17 7.52 -6.89
C ASN A 120 -6.64 8.93 -6.52
N PHE A 121 -6.80 9.22 -5.22
CA PHE A 121 -7.18 10.57 -4.76
C PHE A 121 -6.06 11.59 -4.97
N MET A 122 -4.78 11.22 -4.79
CA MET A 122 -3.63 12.07 -5.15
C MET A 122 -3.60 12.39 -6.65
N THR A 123 -3.94 11.42 -7.50
CA THR A 123 -4.06 11.63 -8.95
C THR A 123 -5.17 12.61 -9.27
N CYS A 124 -6.35 12.44 -8.67
CA CYS A 124 -7.47 13.36 -8.86
C CYS A 124 -7.16 14.78 -8.37
N LEU A 125 -6.46 14.91 -7.24
CA LEU A 125 -5.96 16.20 -6.74
C LEU A 125 -4.97 16.84 -7.72
N SER A 126 -4.05 16.06 -8.27
CA SER A 126 -3.05 16.52 -9.24
C SER A 126 -3.72 17.03 -10.53
N ILE A 127 -4.71 16.29 -11.04
CA ILE A 127 -5.51 16.68 -12.20
C ILE A 127 -6.32 17.95 -11.91
N ASP A 128 -7.00 18.03 -10.75
CA ASP A 128 -7.77 19.22 -10.37
C ASP A 128 -6.89 20.47 -10.30
N ARG A 129 -5.68 20.34 -9.73
CA ARG A 129 -4.69 21.42 -9.67
C ARG A 129 -4.13 21.79 -11.04
N PHE A 130 -3.86 20.81 -11.90
CA PHE A 130 -3.42 21.05 -13.27
C PHE A 130 -4.46 21.88 -14.04
N PHE A 131 -5.74 21.51 -14.00
CA PHE A 131 -6.79 22.30 -14.63
C PHE A 131 -6.97 23.68 -13.98
N ALA A 132 -6.76 23.81 -12.67
CA ALA A 132 -6.83 25.09 -11.98
C ALA A 132 -5.76 26.10 -12.44
N VAL A 133 -4.52 25.62 -12.67
CA VAL A 133 -3.36 26.47 -12.99
C VAL A 133 -3.20 26.65 -14.50
N VAL A 134 -3.27 25.57 -15.28
CA VAL A 134 -2.91 25.59 -16.71
C VAL A 134 -4.10 25.91 -17.60
N HIS A 135 -5.32 25.53 -17.21
CA HIS A 135 -6.52 25.68 -18.04
C HIS A 135 -7.71 26.25 -17.24
N PRO A 136 -7.61 27.47 -16.69
CA PRO A 136 -8.57 28.04 -15.74
C PRO A 136 -10.02 28.13 -16.28
N PHE A 137 -10.19 28.20 -17.61
CA PHE A 137 -11.51 28.28 -18.26
C PHE A 137 -12.29 26.94 -18.29
N ARG A 138 -11.69 25.82 -17.88
CA ARG A 138 -12.34 24.49 -17.82
C ARG A 138 -13.06 24.23 -16.48
N TYR A 139 -13.74 25.24 -15.92
CA TYR A 139 -14.43 25.18 -14.62
C TYR A 139 -15.51 24.09 -14.50
N LYS A 140 -16.10 23.64 -15.62
CA LYS A 140 -17.16 22.62 -15.64
C LYS A 140 -16.68 21.28 -15.07
N ILE A 141 -15.44 20.87 -15.39
CA ILE A 141 -14.83 19.61 -14.93
C ILE A 141 -14.58 19.64 -13.41
N ARG A 142 -14.33 20.83 -12.86
CA ARG A 142 -14.08 21.06 -11.44
C ARG A 142 -15.34 21.24 -10.60
N ARG A 143 -16.54 21.00 -11.16
CA ARG A 143 -17.79 21.06 -10.36
C ARG A 143 -17.83 19.91 -9.37
N ILE A 144 -18.26 20.22 -8.15
CA ILE A 144 -18.41 19.25 -7.06
C ILE A 144 -19.29 18.04 -7.41
N LYS A 145 -20.26 18.20 -8.33
CA LYS A 145 -21.12 17.11 -8.81
C LYS A 145 -20.31 16.00 -9.49
N TYR A 146 -19.36 16.36 -10.35
CA TYR A 146 -18.49 15.37 -11.02
C TYR A 146 -17.50 14.77 -10.04
N ALA A 147 -16.91 15.59 -9.16
CA ALA A 147 -15.99 15.10 -8.14
C ALA A 147 -16.63 14.07 -7.19
N LYS A 148 -17.91 14.27 -6.82
CA LYS A 148 -18.66 13.26 -6.04
C LYS A 148 -18.78 11.93 -6.78
N GLY A 149 -19.13 11.97 -8.07
CA GLY A 149 -19.20 10.77 -8.91
C GLY A 149 -17.86 10.05 -9.00
N ILE A 150 -16.77 10.80 -9.18
CA ILE A 150 -15.39 10.27 -9.22
C ILE A 150 -15.01 9.64 -7.87
N CYS A 151 -15.30 10.28 -6.74
CA CYS A 151 -15.05 9.70 -5.42
C CYS A 151 -15.77 8.37 -5.23
N ILE A 152 -17.05 8.29 -5.58
CA ILE A 152 -17.85 7.06 -5.46
C ILE A 152 -17.25 5.96 -6.34
N PHE A 153 -16.87 6.30 -7.57
CA PHE A 153 -16.22 5.37 -8.50
C PHE A 153 -14.88 4.85 -7.96
N ILE A 154 -14.03 5.74 -7.41
CA ILE A 154 -12.74 5.35 -6.82
C ILE A 154 -12.96 4.39 -5.65
N TRP A 155 -13.90 4.68 -4.76
CA TRP A 155 -14.20 3.77 -3.65
C TRP A 155 -14.66 2.40 -4.16
N PHE A 156 -15.56 2.36 -5.14
CA PHE A 156 -15.99 1.10 -5.75
C PHE A 156 -14.81 0.33 -6.36
N LEU A 157 -13.93 1.01 -7.09
CA LEU A 157 -12.73 0.42 -7.69
C LEU A 157 -11.77 -0.15 -6.63
N VAL A 158 -11.50 0.62 -5.56
CA VAL A 158 -10.63 0.20 -4.45
C VAL A 158 -11.22 -0.99 -3.70
N PHE A 159 -12.53 -0.98 -3.40
CA PHE A 159 -13.18 -2.12 -2.76
C PHE A 159 -13.17 -3.35 -3.68
N SER A 160 -13.39 -3.18 -4.99
CA SER A 160 -13.30 -4.29 -5.95
C SER A 160 -11.90 -4.90 -6.01
N GLN A 161 -10.85 -4.08 -5.93
CA GLN A 161 -9.46 -4.55 -5.93
C GLN A 161 -9.07 -5.25 -4.63
N THR A 162 -9.61 -4.81 -3.50
CA THR A 162 -9.28 -5.37 -2.19
C THR A 162 -10.19 -6.53 -1.78
N PHE A 163 -11.33 -6.73 -2.45
CA PHE A 163 -12.28 -7.80 -2.19
C PHE A 163 -11.69 -9.22 -2.15
N PRO A 164 -10.75 -9.63 -3.03
CA PRO A 164 -10.14 -10.96 -2.96
C PRO A 164 -9.46 -11.25 -1.61
N LEU A 165 -8.94 -10.21 -0.94
CA LEU A 165 -8.26 -10.32 0.35
C LEU A 165 -9.22 -10.61 1.52
N LEU A 166 -10.53 -10.37 1.35
CA LEU A 166 -11.55 -10.73 2.35
C LEU A 166 -11.84 -12.24 2.38
N ILE A 167 -11.73 -12.87 1.21
CA ILE A 167 -12.09 -14.28 1.00
C ILE A 167 -10.90 -15.18 1.31
N GLN A 168 -9.69 -14.73 0.97
CA GLN A 168 -8.47 -15.50 1.21
C GLN A 168 -8.04 -15.47 2.68
N SER A 169 -7.44 -16.58 3.13
CA SER A 169 -6.79 -16.61 4.44
C SER A 169 -5.57 -15.70 4.40
N MET A 170 -5.47 -14.77 5.35
CA MET A 170 -4.36 -13.82 5.45
C MET A 170 -3.43 -14.10 6.63
N SER A 171 -3.81 -15.02 7.52
CA SER A 171 -2.91 -15.64 8.49
C SER A 171 -2.47 -17.02 8.06
N GLN A 172 -1.25 -17.36 8.47
CA GLN A 172 -0.64 -18.68 8.29
C GLN A 172 -0.09 -19.15 9.62
N GLU A 173 -0.40 -20.39 9.99
CA GLU A 173 0.18 -21.02 11.17
C GLU A 173 1.52 -21.65 10.81
N GLU A 174 2.59 -21.12 11.41
CA GLU A 174 3.90 -21.76 11.45
C GLU A 174 4.06 -22.51 12.79
N LYS A 175 5.04 -23.43 12.86
CA LYS A 175 5.26 -24.35 14.00
C LYS A 175 5.17 -23.72 15.40
N GLU A 176 5.53 -22.45 15.56
CA GLU A 176 5.54 -21.74 16.85
C GLU A 176 4.83 -20.38 16.84
N ARG A 177 4.25 -19.95 15.71
CA ARG A 177 3.63 -18.63 15.59
C ARG A 177 2.62 -18.55 14.47
N THR A 178 1.68 -17.64 14.60
CA THR A 178 0.78 -17.24 13.53
C THR A 178 1.30 -15.98 12.87
N THR A 179 1.55 -16.01 11.58
CA THR A 179 1.94 -14.82 10.79
C THR A 179 0.68 -14.16 10.22
N CYS A 180 0.78 -12.89 9.82
CA CYS A 180 -0.36 -12.13 9.29
C CYS A 180 0.06 -11.23 8.12
N MET A 181 -0.83 -11.15 7.12
CA MET A 181 -0.58 -10.54 5.80
C MET A 181 0.47 -11.28 4.99
N GLU A 182 0.62 -12.58 5.19
CA GLU A 182 1.33 -13.41 4.22
C GLU A 182 0.41 -13.64 3.03
N TYR A 183 0.91 -13.31 1.85
CA TYR A 183 0.18 -13.63 0.64
C TYR A 183 0.05 -15.15 0.56
N PRO A 184 -1.15 -15.69 0.31
CA PRO A 184 -1.29 -17.12 0.12
C PRO A 184 -0.38 -17.56 -1.02
N ASN A 185 0.25 -18.73 -0.87
CA ASN A 185 1.01 -19.36 -1.96
C ASN A 185 0.08 -19.51 -3.18
N PHE A 186 0.18 -18.56 -4.11
CA PHE A 186 -0.63 -18.50 -5.32
C PHE A 186 -0.30 -19.62 -6.31
N GLU A 187 0.60 -20.54 -5.95
CA GLU A 187 0.96 -21.74 -6.70
C GLU A 187 -0.24 -22.65 -7.00
N LYS A 188 -1.35 -22.52 -6.27
CA LYS A 188 -2.56 -23.35 -6.49
C LYS A 188 -3.37 -22.97 -7.74
N ILE A 189 -3.16 -21.78 -8.33
CA ILE A 189 -3.87 -21.34 -9.54
C ILE A 189 -2.86 -20.66 -10.49
N ALA A 190 -2.51 -21.36 -11.57
CA ALA A 190 -1.61 -20.84 -12.60
C ALA A 190 -2.11 -19.48 -13.14
N HIS A 191 -1.19 -18.53 -13.35
CA HIS A 191 -1.39 -17.17 -13.90
C HIS A 191 -2.17 -16.16 -13.05
N LEU A 192 -2.98 -16.55 -12.06
CA LEU A 192 -3.68 -15.62 -11.17
C LEU A 192 -2.75 -14.62 -10.44
N PRO A 193 -1.61 -15.01 -9.85
CA PRO A 193 -0.73 -14.05 -9.17
C PRO A 193 -0.12 -13.04 -10.14
N VAL A 194 0.23 -13.48 -11.36
CA VAL A 194 0.80 -12.61 -12.39
C VAL A 194 -0.24 -11.59 -12.85
N ILE A 195 -1.49 -12.01 -13.04
CA ILE A 195 -2.59 -11.11 -13.43
C ILE A 195 -2.89 -10.10 -12.33
N LEU A 196 -2.97 -10.53 -11.07
CA LEU A 196 -3.18 -9.64 -9.94
C LEU A 196 -2.02 -8.65 -9.79
N LEU A 197 -0.78 -9.13 -9.85
CA LEU A 197 0.42 -8.29 -9.78
C LEU A 197 0.46 -7.28 -10.93
N ALA A 198 0.15 -7.70 -12.15
CA ALA A 198 0.06 -6.81 -13.31
C ALA A 198 -1.05 -5.76 -13.14
N ALA A 199 -2.23 -6.16 -12.65
CA ALA A 199 -3.33 -5.24 -12.36
C ALA A 199 -2.96 -4.23 -11.27
N CYS A 200 -2.26 -4.65 -10.22
CA CYS A 200 -1.72 -3.78 -9.18
C CYS A 200 -0.68 -2.80 -9.74
N LEU A 201 0.25 -3.29 -10.57
CA LEU A 201 1.29 -2.49 -11.24
C LEU A 201 0.66 -1.43 -12.14
N VAL A 202 -0.25 -1.81 -13.02
CA VAL A 202 -0.97 -0.87 -13.89
C VAL A 202 -1.77 0.13 -13.06
N GLY A 203 -2.44 -0.35 -12.01
CA GLY A 203 -3.20 0.45 -11.06
C GLY A 203 -2.35 1.44 -10.24
N TYR A 204 -1.02 1.34 -10.27
CA TYR A 204 -0.11 2.26 -9.59
C TYR A 204 0.72 3.11 -10.56
N LEU A 205 1.29 2.49 -11.60
CA LEU A 205 2.11 3.14 -12.61
C LEU A 205 1.33 4.18 -13.42
N VAL A 206 0.07 3.89 -13.78
CA VAL A 206 -0.77 4.84 -14.52
C VAL A 206 -1.05 6.08 -13.66
N PRO A 207 -1.56 5.97 -12.42
CA PRO A 207 -1.67 7.10 -11.49
C PRO A 207 -0.36 7.88 -11.30
N LEU A 208 0.76 7.20 -11.07
CA LEU A 208 2.06 7.85 -10.90
C LEU A 208 2.49 8.65 -12.14
N GLY A 209 2.37 8.07 -13.33
CA GLY A 209 2.70 8.75 -14.58
C GLY A 209 1.87 10.03 -14.77
N ILE A 210 0.58 9.97 -14.44
CA ILE A 210 -0.31 11.13 -14.49
C ILE A 210 0.12 12.20 -13.47
N ILE A 211 0.42 11.80 -12.23
CA ILE A 211 0.89 12.72 -11.18
C ILE A 211 2.16 13.45 -11.64
N LEU A 212 3.17 12.71 -12.10
CA LEU A 212 4.44 13.28 -12.55
C LEU A 212 4.23 14.24 -13.72
N TYR A 213 3.43 13.85 -14.70
CA TYR A 213 3.09 14.72 -15.83
C TYR A 213 2.39 16.01 -15.36
N CYS A 214 1.33 15.90 -14.54
CA CYS A 214 0.60 17.06 -14.04
C CYS A 214 1.51 18.01 -13.25
N TYR A 215 2.32 17.49 -12.32
CA TYR A 215 3.22 18.32 -11.51
C TYR A 215 4.34 18.95 -12.34
N SER A 216 4.89 18.24 -13.34
CA SER A 216 5.89 18.83 -14.24
C SER A 216 5.34 20.06 -14.96
N GLN A 217 4.13 19.96 -15.51
CA GLN A 217 3.47 21.06 -16.22
C GLN A 217 3.12 22.22 -15.29
N ILE A 218 2.64 21.94 -14.08
CA ILE A 218 2.36 22.96 -13.06
C ILE A 218 3.65 23.71 -12.71
N SER A 219 4.73 23.00 -12.41
CA SER A 219 6.03 23.59 -12.08
C SER A 219 6.59 24.44 -13.23
N CYS A 220 6.54 23.94 -14.47
CA CYS A 220 6.94 24.71 -15.65
C CYS A 220 6.11 25.99 -15.82
N LYS A 221 4.79 25.92 -15.66
CA LYS A 221 3.91 27.09 -15.77
C LYS A 221 4.16 28.11 -14.66
N LEU A 222 4.31 27.65 -13.42
CA LEU A 222 4.64 28.53 -12.30
C LEU A 222 6.00 29.21 -12.48
N PHE A 223 7.00 28.51 -13.00
CA PHE A 223 8.31 29.08 -13.31
C PHE A 223 8.24 30.13 -14.43
N GLN A 224 7.47 29.86 -15.50
CA GLN A 224 7.24 30.84 -16.57
C GLN A 224 6.59 32.12 -16.03
N THR A 225 5.51 31.98 -15.26
CA THR A 225 4.81 33.14 -14.66
C THR A 225 5.68 33.88 -13.66
N ALA A 226 6.56 33.21 -12.92
CA ALA A 226 7.49 33.87 -12.01
C ALA A 226 8.60 34.65 -12.72
N LYS A 227 8.94 34.28 -13.96
CA LYS A 227 9.92 35.00 -14.80
C LYS A 227 9.31 36.19 -15.53
N GLU A 228 8.00 36.13 -15.80
CA GLU A 228 7.25 37.19 -16.47
C GLU A 228 6.83 38.34 -15.52
N ASN A 229 6.86 38.11 -14.20
CA ASN A 229 6.64 39.12 -13.16
C ASN A 229 7.95 39.63 -12.58
#